data_AF-A0A1I8AEU2-F1
#
_entry.id   AF-A0A1I8AEU2-F1
#
_cell.length_a   1.000
_cell.length_b   1.000
_cell.length_c   1.000
_cell.angle_alpha   90.00
_cell.angle_beta   90.00
_cell.angle_gamma   90.00
#
_symmetry.space_group_name_H-M   'P 1'
#
loop_
_entity.id
_entity.type
_entity.pdbx_description
1 polymer ?
#
loop_
_entity_poly.entity_id
_entity_poly.type
_entity_poly.pdbx_seq_one_letter_code
_entity_poly.pdbx_strand_id
1 'polypeptide(L)'
;APIKVLHPLLTATQEGNYNSTEGLGAIPYSGILLAHSNESEWHSFRNNKNNEAFIDRIYIVKVPYCLRVSDEIKIYDKLLFNSSLAKAHCAPDTLKMLAQFTVLSRLKEPENSNIYSKMRVYDGENLKDTDPKAKSIQEYRDSAGVDEGMNGLSTRFAFKILSKVFNFD
;
A
#
# COMPACT_ATOMS: atom_id res chain seq x y z
N ALA A 1 -1.65 -3.87 -20.38
CA ALA A 1 -0.71 -4.66 -21.20
C ALA A 1 -1.39 -5.07 -22.51
N PRO A 2 -0.65 -5.28 -23.61
CA PRO A 2 -1.22 -5.77 -24.86
C PRO A 2 -1.83 -7.17 -24.67
N ILE A 3 -2.98 -7.45 -25.31
CA ILE A 3 -3.74 -8.69 -25.21
C ILE A 3 -2.87 -9.94 -25.44
N LYS A 4 -1.86 -9.84 -26.31
CA LYS A 4 -0.90 -10.93 -26.61
C LYS A 4 -0.09 -11.42 -25.41
N VAL A 5 0.10 -10.59 -24.39
CA VAL A 5 0.90 -10.94 -23.20
C VAL A 5 0.06 -11.70 -22.15
N LEU A 6 -1.26 -11.53 -22.16
CA LEU A 6 -2.15 -12.12 -21.16
C LEU A 6 -2.53 -13.57 -21.50
N HIS A 7 -2.68 -13.89 -22.80
CA HIS A 7 -3.12 -15.22 -23.24
C HIS A 7 -2.25 -16.39 -22.73
N PRO A 8 -0.90 -16.30 -22.74
CA PRO A 8 -0.04 -17.35 -22.17
C PRO A 8 -0.24 -17.56 -20.66
N LEU A 9 -0.64 -16.52 -19.92
CA LEU A 9 -0.91 -16.62 -18.48
C LEU A 9 -2.22 -17.37 -18.21
N LEU A 10 -3.18 -17.29 -19.13
CA LEU A 10 -4.44 -18.02 -19.03
C LEU A 10 -4.21 -19.53 -19.18
N THR A 11 -3.44 -19.93 -20.19
CA THR A 11 -3.11 -21.36 -20.38
C THR A 11 -2.24 -21.88 -19.22
N ALA A 12 -1.34 -21.04 -18.69
CA ALA A 12 -0.52 -21.40 -17.53
C ALA A 12 -1.39 -21.69 -16.29
N THR A 13 -2.42 -20.88 -16.04
CA THR A 13 -3.31 -21.05 -14.87
C THR A 13 -4.37 -22.12 -15.04
N GLN A 14 -4.76 -22.46 -16.27
CA GLN A 14 -5.80 -23.46 -16.55
C GLN A 14 -5.25 -24.84 -16.87
N GLU A 15 -4.29 -24.90 -17.80
CA GLU A 15 -3.80 -26.14 -18.41
C GLU A 15 -2.48 -26.60 -17.77
N GLY A 16 -1.89 -25.79 -16.89
CA GLY A 16 -0.56 -26.04 -16.35
C GLY A 16 0.53 -25.96 -17.42
N ASN A 17 0.28 -25.24 -18.52
CA ASN A 17 1.21 -25.09 -19.64
C ASN A 17 1.28 -23.62 -20.09
N TYR A 18 2.49 -23.08 -20.11
CA TYR A 18 2.76 -21.76 -20.66
C TYR A 18 3.00 -21.88 -22.18
N ASN A 19 2.06 -21.36 -22.98
CA ASN A 19 2.16 -21.36 -24.43
C ASN A 19 2.83 -20.07 -24.91
N SER A 20 4.09 -20.18 -25.34
CA SER A 20 4.87 -19.03 -25.83
C SER A 20 4.31 -18.45 -27.13
N THR A 21 4.55 -17.16 -27.36
CA THR A 21 4.11 -16.46 -28.58
C THR A 21 5.03 -16.67 -29.78
N GLU A 22 6.20 -17.29 -29.62
CA GLU A 22 7.26 -17.35 -30.66
C GLU A 22 7.77 -18.78 -30.95
N GLY A 23 6.89 -19.68 -31.42
CA GLY A 23 7.30 -20.97 -32.00
C GLY A 23 7.93 -21.99 -31.03
N LEU A 24 8.10 -21.62 -29.77
CA LEU A 24 8.47 -22.52 -28.69
C LEU A 24 7.25 -23.36 -28.29
N GLY A 25 7.47 -24.65 -28.08
CA GLY A 25 6.43 -25.56 -27.59
C GLY A 25 5.91 -25.18 -26.20
N ALA A 26 4.79 -25.78 -25.81
CA ALA A 26 4.20 -25.61 -24.48
C ALA A 26 5.23 -25.95 -23.39
N ILE A 27 5.42 -25.02 -22.45
CA ILE A 27 6.32 -25.22 -21.31
C ILE A 27 5.46 -25.63 -20.10
N PRO A 28 5.72 -26.79 -19.46
CA PRO A 28 5.03 -27.16 -18.23
C PRO A 28 5.19 -26.07 -17.16
N TYR A 29 4.08 -25.62 -16.59
CA TYR A 29 4.01 -24.58 -15.58
C TYR A 29 3.32 -25.09 -14.32
N SER A 30 4.01 -24.98 -13.20
CA SER A 30 3.44 -25.18 -11.86
C SER A 30 3.95 -24.07 -10.96
N GLY A 31 3.08 -23.14 -10.61
CA GLY A 31 3.45 -21.97 -9.82
C GLY A 31 2.30 -21.01 -9.58
N ILE A 32 2.57 -19.97 -8.81
CA ILE A 32 1.61 -18.91 -8.50
C ILE A 32 1.93 -17.69 -9.36
N LEU A 33 0.92 -17.15 -10.05
CA LEU A 33 1.03 -15.85 -10.70
C LEU A 33 0.67 -14.76 -9.70
N LEU A 34 1.65 -13.92 -9.37
CA LEU A 34 1.44 -12.72 -8.56
C LEU A 34 1.54 -11.48 -9.44
N ALA A 35 0.49 -10.67 -9.45
CA ALA A 35 0.46 -9.39 -10.14
C ALA A 35 0.22 -8.26 -9.12
N HIS A 36 0.78 -7.09 -9.40
CA HIS A 36 0.49 -5.85 -8.69
C HIS A 36 -0.03 -4.82 -9.68
N SER A 37 -0.97 -3.99 -9.25
CA SER A 37 -1.51 -2.90 -10.06
C SER A 37 -2.10 -1.83 -9.13
N ASN A 38 -2.25 -0.62 -9.66
CA ASN A 38 -2.94 0.45 -8.96
C ASN A 38 -4.46 0.29 -9.11
N GLU A 39 -5.25 0.87 -8.19
CA GLU A 39 -6.72 0.73 -8.22
C GLU A 39 -7.33 1.23 -9.55
N SER A 40 -6.81 2.32 -10.12
CA SER A 40 -7.31 2.88 -11.38
C SER A 40 -7.11 1.94 -12.57
N GLU A 41 -5.91 1.36 -12.69
CA GLU A 41 -5.59 0.38 -13.73
C GLU A 41 -6.39 -0.90 -13.55
N TRP A 42 -6.56 -1.35 -12.31
CA TRP A 42 -7.41 -2.49 -11.98
C TRP A 42 -8.87 -2.25 -12.40
N HIS A 43 -9.43 -1.07 -12.12
CA HIS A 43 -10.78 -0.71 -12.56
C HIS A 43 -10.90 -0.73 -14.08
N SER A 44 -9.95 -0.14 -14.80
CA SER A 44 -9.93 -0.20 -16.27
C SER A 44 -9.79 -1.63 -16.79
N PHE A 45 -8.97 -2.45 -16.13
CA PHE A 45 -8.76 -3.85 -16.48
C PHE A 45 -10.02 -4.69 -16.28
N ARG A 46 -10.70 -4.51 -15.14
CA ARG A 46 -11.95 -5.20 -14.77
C ARG A 46 -13.12 -4.82 -15.68
N ASN A 47 -13.20 -3.55 -16.09
CA ASN A 47 -14.30 -3.07 -16.93
C ASN A 47 -14.17 -3.49 -18.40
N ASN A 48 -13.03 -4.06 -18.80
CA ASN A 48 -12.82 -4.54 -20.16
C ASN A 48 -13.35 -5.97 -20.33
N LYS A 49 -14.41 -6.14 -21.14
CA LYS A 49 -15.03 -7.44 -21.43
C LYS A 49 -14.07 -8.48 -22.00
N ASN A 50 -13.02 -8.05 -22.71
CA ASN A 50 -12.02 -8.99 -23.24
C ASN A 50 -11.21 -9.69 -22.13
N ASN A 51 -11.23 -9.15 -20.91
CA ASN A 51 -10.50 -9.69 -19.77
C ASN A 51 -11.38 -10.53 -18.84
N GLU A 52 -12.66 -10.72 -19.15
CA GLU A 52 -13.63 -11.41 -18.28
C GLU A 52 -13.14 -12.79 -17.84
N ALA A 53 -12.57 -13.57 -18.77
CA ALA A 53 -11.99 -14.88 -18.47
C ALA A 53 -10.83 -14.84 -17.46
N PHE A 54 -10.12 -13.72 -17.31
CA PHE A 54 -9.07 -13.57 -16.30
C PHE A 54 -9.67 -13.24 -14.94
N ILE A 55 -10.73 -12.44 -14.90
CA ILE A 55 -11.31 -11.92 -13.66
C ILE A 55 -11.80 -13.08 -12.78
N ASP A 56 -12.43 -14.09 -13.36
CA ASP A 56 -12.93 -15.27 -12.63
C ASP A 56 -11.81 -16.13 -12.01
N ARG A 57 -10.55 -15.92 -12.41
CA ARG A 57 -9.39 -16.71 -12.01
C ARG A 57 -8.39 -15.93 -11.15
N ILE A 58 -8.72 -14.67 -10.82
CA ILE A 58 -7.87 -13.79 -10.02
C ILE A 58 -8.44 -13.66 -8.61
N TYR A 59 -7.59 -13.88 -7.62
CA TYR A 59 -7.87 -13.48 -6.24
C TYR A 59 -7.28 -12.10 -5.98
N ILE A 60 -8.16 -11.15 -5.66
CA ILE A 60 -7.75 -9.76 -5.41
C ILE A 60 -7.46 -9.60 -3.92
N VAL A 61 -6.26 -9.16 -3.60
CA VAL A 61 -5.89 -8.74 -2.25
C VAL A 61 -5.64 -7.24 -2.28
N LYS A 62 -6.50 -6.48 -1.60
CA LYS A 62 -6.29 -5.04 -1.39
C LYS A 62 -5.27 -4.83 -0.28
N VAL A 63 -4.25 -4.02 -0.55
CA VAL A 63 -3.18 -3.72 0.41
C VAL A 63 -3.24 -2.23 0.74
N PRO A 64 -3.79 -1.83 1.90
CA PRO A 64 -3.83 -0.43 2.31
C PRO A 64 -2.44 0.06 2.72
N TYR A 65 -2.28 1.38 2.77
CA TYR A 65 -1.11 2.01 3.37
C TYR A 65 -1.01 1.71 4.88
N CYS A 66 0.21 1.82 5.42
CA CYS A 66 0.41 1.74 6.85
C CYS A 66 -0.31 2.87 7.58
N LEU A 67 -1.03 2.51 8.63
CA LEU A 67 -1.86 3.41 9.45
C LEU A 67 -1.26 3.65 10.84
N ARG A 68 -0.09 3.06 11.11
CA ARG A 68 0.65 3.19 12.37
C ARG A 68 1.88 4.04 12.13
N VAL A 69 2.07 5.05 12.96
CA VAL A 69 3.20 5.97 12.87
C VAL A 69 4.51 5.21 13.07
N SER A 70 4.55 4.34 14.08
CA SER A 70 5.71 3.50 14.38
C SER A 70 6.13 2.59 13.22
N ASP A 71 5.18 2.07 12.45
CA ASP A 71 5.48 1.21 11.30
C ASP A 71 5.92 2.03 10.08
N GLU A 72 5.36 3.22 9.86
CA GLU A 72 5.82 4.12 8.79
C GLU A 72 7.25 4.62 9.03
N ILE A 73 7.63 4.92 10.28
CA ILE A 73 9.01 5.27 10.66
C ILE A 73 9.98 4.15 10.26
N LYS A 74 9.66 2.89 10.57
CA LYS A 74 10.51 1.74 10.19
C LYS A 74 10.69 1.62 8.68
N ILE A 75 9.66 1.97 7.90
CA ILE A 75 9.75 2.00 6.44
C ILE A 75 10.75 3.08 6.01
N TYR A 76 10.68 4.28 6.59
CA TYR A 76 11.63 5.35 6.30
C TYR A 76 13.06 5.01 6.70
N ASP A 77 13.27 4.42 7.88
CA ASP A 77 14.58 3.95 8.32
C ASP A 77 15.18 2.95 7.34
N LYS A 78 14.37 1.96 6.91
CA LYS A 78 14.79 0.98 5.91
C LYS A 78 15.15 1.62 4.57
N LEU A 79 14.37 2.62 4.12
CA LEU A 79 14.64 3.32 2.87
C LEU A 79 15.90 4.18 2.95
N LEU A 80 16.11 4.90 4.06
CA LEU A 80 17.28 5.73 4.28
C LEU A 80 18.56 4.89 4.37
N PHE A 81 18.52 3.78 5.12
CA PHE A 81 19.65 2.86 5.26
C PHE A 81 20.15 2.31 3.92
N ASN A 82 19.23 2.03 2.99
CA ASN A 82 19.57 1.51 1.65
C ASN A 82 19.84 2.62 0.61
N SER A 83 19.86 3.88 1.03
CA SER A 83 20.06 5.03 0.13
C SER A 83 21.41 5.69 0.32
N SER A 84 21.76 6.62 -0.58
CA SER A 84 22.94 7.49 -0.44
C SER A 84 22.90 8.37 0.83
N LEU A 85 21.73 8.51 1.46
CA LEU A 85 21.50 9.33 2.64
C LEU A 85 21.77 8.60 3.95
N ALA A 86 22.22 7.34 3.92
CA ALA A 86 22.44 6.53 5.13
C ALA A 86 23.38 7.17 6.16
N LYS A 87 24.29 8.04 5.73
CA LYS A 87 25.24 8.78 6.59
C LYS A 87 24.86 10.24 6.83
N ALA A 88 23.78 10.71 6.21
CA ALA A 88 23.39 12.11 6.30
C ALA A 88 22.79 12.42 7.69
N HIS A 89 23.03 13.62 8.20
CA HIS A 89 22.54 14.01 9.52
C HIS A 89 21.03 14.27 9.47
N CYS A 90 20.26 13.48 10.22
CA CYS A 90 18.81 13.66 10.35
C CYS A 90 18.51 14.30 11.70
N ALA A 91 17.82 15.44 11.70
CA ALA A 91 17.39 16.05 12.96
C ALA A 91 16.43 15.11 13.71
N PRO A 92 16.49 15.07 15.05
CA PRO A 92 15.55 14.30 15.85
C PRO A 92 14.10 14.61 15.47
N ASP A 93 13.23 13.61 15.58
CA ASP A 93 11.80 13.70 15.23
C ASP A 93 11.44 13.99 13.77
N THR A 94 12.38 14.23 12.86
CA THR A 94 12.08 14.46 11.43
C THR A 94 11.25 13.33 10.83
N LEU A 95 11.68 12.08 11.04
CA LEU A 95 10.96 10.90 10.55
C LEU A 95 9.60 10.74 11.22
N LYS A 96 9.52 11.05 12.51
CA LYS A 96 8.28 10.99 13.27
C LYS A 96 7.26 12.01 12.77
N MET A 97 7.68 13.25 12.56
CA MET A 97 6.82 14.30 12.02
C MET A 97 6.30 13.95 10.63
N LEU A 98 7.19 13.47 9.74
CA LEU A 98 6.80 13.02 8.40
C LEU A 98 5.85 11.81 8.46
N ALA A 99 6.11 10.85 9.35
CA ALA A 99 5.25 9.68 9.54
C ALA A 99 3.87 10.08 10.06
N GLN A 100 3.78 10.97 11.05
CA GLN A 100 2.51 11.49 11.55
C GLN A 100 1.74 12.20 10.44
N PHE A 101 2.38 13.09 9.68
CA PHE A 101 1.75 13.80 8.57
C PHE A 101 1.20 12.84 7.50
N THR A 102 2.01 11.86 7.10
CA THR A 102 1.61 10.88 6.07
C THR A 102 0.52 9.94 6.56
N VAL A 103 0.59 9.44 7.79
CA VAL A 103 -0.45 8.60 8.37
C VAL A 103 -1.76 9.36 8.51
N LEU A 104 -1.74 10.60 9.02
CA LEU A 104 -2.95 11.44 9.11
C LEU A 104 -3.64 11.62 7.76
N SER A 105 -2.87 11.76 6.67
CA SER A 105 -3.43 11.87 5.31
C SER A 105 -4.15 10.60 4.81
N ARG A 106 -3.96 9.46 5.48
CA ARG A 106 -4.50 8.14 5.11
C ARG A 106 -5.69 7.72 5.96
N LEU A 107 -5.88 8.35 7.12
CA LEU A 107 -6.96 8.05 8.04
C LEU A 107 -8.24 8.75 7.59
N LYS A 108 -9.37 8.03 7.59
CA LYS A 108 -10.67 8.70 7.46
C LYS A 108 -10.99 9.47 8.72
N GLU A 109 -11.58 10.65 8.53
CA GLU A 109 -11.98 11.53 9.62
C GLU A 109 -13.10 10.88 10.46
N PRO A 110 -12.91 10.73 11.79
CA PRO A 110 -13.92 10.15 12.65
C PRO A 110 -14.98 11.18 13.06
N GLU A 111 -16.26 10.78 13.08
CA GLU A 111 -17.39 11.70 13.32
C GLU A 111 -17.38 12.38 14.71
N ASN A 112 -17.03 11.62 15.76
CA ASN A 112 -17.22 12.04 17.15
C ASN A 112 -15.92 12.06 17.97
N SER A 113 -14.76 12.18 17.30
CA SER A 113 -13.46 12.22 17.97
C SER A 113 -12.42 12.97 17.13
N ASN A 114 -11.24 13.24 17.69
CA ASN A 114 -10.16 13.85 16.91
C ASN A 114 -9.42 12.80 16.05
N ILE A 115 -9.12 13.14 14.80
CA ILE A 115 -8.28 12.31 13.91
C ILE A 115 -6.89 12.05 14.49
N TYR A 116 -6.33 13.01 15.24
CA TYR A 116 -5.06 12.84 15.92
C TYR A 116 -5.12 11.77 17.03
N SER A 117 -6.25 11.71 17.76
CA SER A 117 -6.49 10.68 18.76
C SER A 117 -6.63 9.31 18.12
N LYS A 118 -7.33 9.22 16.97
CA LYS A 118 -7.42 7.99 16.17
C LYS A 118 -6.04 7.48 15.72
N MET A 119 -5.17 8.37 15.23
CA MET A 119 -3.78 8.02 14.85
C MET A 119 -3.00 7.41 16.02
N ARG A 120 -3.04 8.03 17.20
CA ARG A 120 -2.34 7.56 18.40
C ARG A 120 -2.90 6.21 18.89
N VAL A 121 -4.22 6.03 18.86
CA VAL A 121 -4.86 4.75 19.20
C VAL A 121 -4.44 3.64 18.24
N TYR A 122 -4.33 3.93 16.95
CA TYR A 122 -3.80 2.97 15.97
C TYR A 122 -2.34 2.62 16.21
N ASP A 123 -1.54 3.57 16.70
CA ASP A 123 -0.15 3.30 17.07
C ASP A 123 -0.02 2.45 18.35
N GLY A 124 -1.11 2.30 19.12
CA GLY A 124 -1.22 1.46 20.31
C GLY A 124 -1.35 2.24 21.61
N GLU A 125 -1.50 3.55 21.55
CA GLU A 125 -1.64 4.39 22.73
C GLU A 125 -3.03 4.28 23.36
N ASN A 126 -3.09 4.19 24.70
CA ASN A 126 -4.34 4.25 25.44
C ASN A 126 -4.63 5.70 25.83
N LEU A 127 -5.65 6.30 25.22
CA LEU A 127 -5.98 7.71 25.41
C LEU A 127 -7.12 7.98 26.40
N LYS A 128 -7.64 6.96 27.09
CA LYS A 128 -8.82 7.12 27.98
C LYS A 128 -8.66 8.25 29.02
N ASP A 129 -7.45 8.45 29.53
CA ASP A 129 -7.16 9.46 30.55
C ASP A 129 -6.89 10.86 29.95
N THR A 130 -6.48 10.94 28.68
CA THR A 130 -6.08 12.19 28.01
C THR A 130 -7.16 12.76 27.08
N ASP A 131 -7.96 11.89 26.47
CA ASP A 131 -9.04 12.26 25.57
C ASP A 131 -10.24 11.32 25.80
N PRO A 132 -11.24 11.75 26.59
CA PRO A 132 -12.41 10.93 26.89
C PRO A 132 -13.31 10.66 25.67
N LYS A 133 -13.09 11.37 24.55
CA LYS A 133 -13.80 11.11 23.27
C LYS A 133 -13.07 10.11 22.38
N ALA A 134 -11.86 9.69 22.75
CA ALA A 134 -11.12 8.69 22.01
C ALA A 134 -11.84 7.33 22.09
N LYS A 135 -12.06 6.72 20.93
CA LYS A 135 -12.67 5.39 20.82
C LYS A 135 -11.61 4.29 20.87
N SER A 136 -12.05 3.06 21.08
CA SER A 136 -11.18 1.90 20.94
C SER A 136 -10.75 1.66 19.49
N ILE A 137 -9.64 0.94 19.30
CA ILE A 137 -9.15 0.59 17.96
C ILE A 137 -10.18 -0.15 17.11
N GLN A 138 -11.01 -0.99 17.73
CA GLN A 138 -12.03 -1.77 17.03
C GLN A 138 -13.15 -0.86 16.51
N GLU A 139 -13.67 0.04 17.36
CA GLU A 139 -14.68 1.02 16.95
C GLU A 139 -14.19 1.93 15.82
N TYR A 140 -12.91 2.33 15.85
CA TYR A 140 -12.33 3.10 14.77
C TYR A 140 -12.26 2.33 13.45
N ARG A 141 -11.88 1.04 13.50
CA ARG A 141 -11.86 0.18 12.31
C ARG A 141 -13.26 -0.03 11.75
N ASP A 142 -14.23 -0.31 12.61
CA ASP A 142 -15.61 -0.55 12.22
C ASP A 142 -16.22 0.71 11.58
N SER A 143 -15.97 1.90 12.15
CA SER A 143 -16.44 3.18 11.58
C SER A 143 -15.76 3.56 10.27
N ALA A 144 -14.50 3.19 10.07
CA ALA A 144 -13.74 3.53 8.88
C ALA A 144 -14.06 2.63 7.68
N GLY A 145 -14.46 1.39 7.95
CA GLY A 145 -14.78 0.39 6.94
C GLY A 145 -13.55 -0.14 6.21
N VAL A 146 -13.80 -0.90 5.14
CA VAL A 146 -12.78 -1.68 4.43
C VAL A 146 -11.77 -0.85 3.61
N ASP A 147 -12.10 0.40 3.29
CA ASP A 147 -11.25 1.27 2.46
C ASP A 147 -10.35 2.20 3.29
N GLU A 148 -10.24 1.98 4.61
CA GLU A 148 -9.32 2.75 5.46
C GLU A 148 -7.87 2.57 4.99
N GLY A 149 -7.14 3.66 4.80
CA GLY A 149 -5.76 3.62 4.33
C GLY A 149 -5.59 3.28 2.85
N MET A 150 -6.66 3.16 2.06
CA MET A 150 -6.57 2.97 0.60
C MET A 150 -6.21 4.27 -0.14
N ASN A 151 -6.36 5.42 0.52
CA ASN A 151 -6.06 6.75 -0.01
C ASN A 151 -5.04 7.48 0.88
N GLY A 152 -4.50 8.60 0.37
CA GLY A 152 -3.57 9.45 1.10
C GLY A 152 -2.18 9.50 0.47
N LEU A 153 -1.22 10.09 1.20
CA LEU A 153 0.14 10.26 0.71
C LEU A 153 0.91 8.94 0.69
N SER A 154 1.51 8.64 -0.45
CA SER A 154 2.33 7.44 -0.62
C SER A 154 3.67 7.55 0.11
N THR A 155 4.21 6.42 0.52
CA THR A 155 5.59 6.34 1.06
C THR A 155 6.62 6.85 0.05
N ARG A 156 6.37 6.69 -1.27
CA ARG A 156 7.24 7.25 -2.32
C ARG A 156 7.27 8.78 -2.29
N PHE A 157 6.13 9.42 -2.04
CA PHE A 157 6.08 10.87 -1.86
C PHE A 157 6.96 11.30 -0.67
N ALA A 158 6.80 10.64 0.48
CA ALA A 158 7.59 10.91 1.68
C ALA A 158 9.10 10.78 1.44
N PHE A 159 9.53 9.70 0.78
CA PHE A 159 10.93 9.49 0.43
C PHE A 159 11.47 10.58 -0.50
N LYS A 160 10.69 11.02 -1.50
CA LYS A 160 11.07 12.15 -2.37
C LYS A 160 11.28 13.44 -1.59
N ILE A 161 10.48 13.69 -0.55
CA ILE A 161 10.64 14.85 0.33
C ILE A 161 11.92 14.73 1.15
N LEU A 162 12.17 13.57 1.78
CA LEU A 162 13.41 13.31 2.50
C LEU A 162 14.63 13.57 1.60
N SER A 163 14.67 12.96 0.41
CA SER A 163 15.79 13.13 -0.51
C SER A 163 16.02 14.56 -1.00
N LYS A 164 15.00 15.44 -0.96
CA LYS A 164 15.19 16.86 -1.25
C LYS A 164 15.74 17.63 -0.05
N VAL A 165 15.26 17.32 1.16
CA VAL A 165 15.67 18.02 2.38
C VAL A 165 17.12 17.71 2.75
N PHE A 166 17.57 16.47 2.53
CA PHE A 166 18.95 16.08 2.80
C PHE A 166 19.96 16.51 1.73
N ASN A 167 19.53 16.84 0.50
CA ASN A 167 20.41 17.19 -0.63
C ASN A 167 20.29 18.67 -1.04
N PHE A 168 20.19 19.59 -0.08
CA PHE A 168 20.42 21.01 -0.40
C PHE A 168 21.94 21.29 -0.37
N ASP A 169 22.57 21.05 -1.51
CA ASP A 169 23.78 21.74 -2.00
C ASP A 169 23.38 22.64 -3.18
#